data_AF-A0A8T3R4A9-F1
#
_entry.id   AF-A0A8T3R4A9-F1
#
_cell.length_a   1.000
_cell.length_b   1.000
_cell.length_c   1.000
_cell.angle_alpha   90.00
_cell.angle_beta   90.00
_cell.angle_gamma   90.00
#
_symmetry.space_group_name_H-M   'P 1'
#
loop_
_entity.id
_entity.type
_entity.pdbx_description
1 polymer ?
#
loop_
_entity_poly.entity_id
_entity_poly.type
_entity_poly.pdbx_seq_one_letter_code
_entity_poly.pdbx_strand_id
1 'polypeptide(L)'
;ATDSPPRPGPDGSDDADDPRLDEDERLGFALDIEGTPRIFRLLRGDRAAMASLVASLAGDGRDERPRWQLHMTSLVEAIVADAIQASALDFPDDHEFWGTFSRSQSRDIVQALSSLGFRFDGLRGWADERYPSQRDLSLALGYAGLDPMRMRHWPTEATMRDLFRDVTVAADEYLAGIAGDLTLAEMVAMLGRRADGLAEVWNNWGRIRPLLLDEA
;
A
#
# COMPACT_ATOMS: atom_id res chain seq x y z
N ALA A 1 28.73 -17.99 60.67
CA ALA A 1 27.37 -17.55 61.00
C ALA A 1 27.34 -16.03 60.86
N THR A 2 27.41 -15.40 59.67
CA THR A 2 26.69 -15.63 58.40
C THR A 2 25.20 -15.78 58.60
N ASP A 3 24.44 -14.71 58.32
CA ASP A 3 23.55 -14.72 57.15
C ASP A 3 23.17 -13.27 56.77
N SER A 4 23.60 -12.82 55.59
CA SER A 4 23.16 -11.58 54.96
C SER A 4 22.58 -11.97 53.61
N PRO A 5 21.34 -11.56 53.27
CA PRO A 5 20.75 -11.94 52.01
C PRO A 5 21.43 -11.18 50.85
N PRO A 6 21.74 -11.85 49.73
CA PRO A 6 22.29 -11.18 48.55
C PRO A 6 21.19 -10.36 47.86
N ARG A 7 21.52 -9.12 47.48
CA ARG A 7 20.71 -8.35 46.53
C ARG A 7 20.96 -8.89 45.12
N PRO A 8 19.91 -9.21 44.34
CA PRO A 8 20.09 -9.61 42.94
C PRO A 8 20.53 -8.39 42.12
N GLY A 9 21.51 -8.60 41.23
CA GLY A 9 21.98 -7.59 40.27
C GLY A 9 20.95 -7.30 39.17
N PRO A 10 21.13 -6.22 38.40
CA PRO A 10 20.32 -5.96 37.22
C PRO A 10 20.94 -6.74 36.05
N ASP A 11 20.27 -7.79 35.59
CA ASP A 11 20.59 -8.44 34.32
C ASP A 11 19.30 -8.92 33.65
N GLY A 12 19.24 -8.74 32.32
CA GLY A 12 18.07 -8.96 31.46
C GLY A 12 17.25 -7.68 31.30
N SER A 13 17.46 -6.82 30.30
CA SER A 13 17.21 -7.10 28.87
C SER A 13 15.82 -7.69 28.67
N ASP A 14 14.80 -6.96 29.11
CA ASP A 14 13.42 -7.15 28.66
C ASP A 14 13.28 -6.36 27.35
N ASP A 15 14.00 -6.81 26.33
CA ASP A 15 13.61 -6.58 24.94
C ASP A 15 12.28 -7.32 24.79
N ALA A 16 11.20 -6.61 25.11
CA ALA A 16 9.87 -7.05 24.79
C ALA A 16 9.86 -7.37 23.30
N ASP A 17 9.64 -8.65 22.99
CA ASP A 17 9.16 -9.15 21.71
C ASP A 17 8.24 -8.09 21.08
N ASP A 18 8.76 -7.34 20.11
CA ASP A 18 7.93 -6.55 19.21
C ASP A 18 7.57 -7.48 18.04
N PRO A 19 6.37 -8.10 18.04
CA PRO A 19 5.95 -8.99 16.97
C PRO A 19 5.79 -8.25 15.61
N ARG A 20 6.03 -6.93 15.56
CA ARG A 20 5.94 -6.13 14.33
C ARG A 20 7.16 -6.25 13.42
N LEU A 21 8.31 -6.69 13.94
CA LEU A 21 9.51 -6.92 13.11
C LEU A 21 9.36 -8.15 12.20
N ASP A 22 8.42 -9.05 12.51
CA ASP A 22 8.16 -10.26 11.72
C ASP A 22 7.32 -10.00 10.45
N GLU A 23 6.49 -8.94 10.41
CA GLU A 23 5.60 -8.67 9.27
C GLU A 23 6.37 -8.01 8.11
N ASP A 24 7.24 -7.05 8.42
CA ASP A 24 8.06 -6.35 7.44
C ASP A 24 9.11 -7.29 6.79
N GLU A 25 9.68 -8.24 7.54
CA GLU A 25 10.54 -9.29 6.97
C GLU A 25 9.74 -10.27 6.10
N ARG A 26 8.54 -10.69 6.51
CA ARG A 26 7.69 -11.61 5.72
C ARG A 26 7.21 -10.99 4.40
N LEU A 27 7.00 -9.67 4.37
CA LEU A 27 6.64 -8.91 3.16
C LEU A 27 7.86 -8.72 2.23
N GLY A 28 9.06 -8.51 2.79
CA GLY A 28 10.31 -8.48 2.04
C GLY A 28 10.66 -9.82 1.39
N PHE A 29 10.45 -10.94 2.09
CA PHE A 29 10.76 -12.28 1.58
C PHE A 29 9.84 -12.74 0.44
N ALA A 30 8.61 -12.21 0.32
CA ALA A 30 7.71 -12.53 -0.80
C ALA A 30 8.12 -11.85 -2.12
N LEU A 31 8.92 -10.78 -2.05
CA LEU A 31 9.41 -10.04 -3.22
C LEU A 31 10.77 -10.57 -3.75
N ASP A 32 11.46 -11.40 -2.98
CA ASP A 32 12.79 -11.98 -3.28
C ASP A 32 12.74 -13.38 -3.91
N ILE A 33 11.55 -13.88 -4.25
CA ILE A 33 11.37 -15.14 -4.97
C ILE A 33 11.55 -14.88 -6.47
N GLU A 34 12.39 -15.69 -7.13
CA GLU A 34 12.73 -15.60 -8.55
C GLU A 34 11.49 -15.34 -9.42
N GLY A 35 11.54 -14.25 -10.20
CA GLY A 35 10.48 -13.82 -11.11
C GLY A 35 9.41 -12.94 -10.45
N THR A 36 9.37 -11.64 -10.75
CA THR A 36 8.26 -10.77 -10.29
C THR A 36 7.00 -11.11 -11.10
N PRO A 37 5.90 -11.56 -10.47
CA PRO A 37 4.63 -11.79 -11.16
C PRO A 37 4.21 -10.59 -12.02
N ARG A 38 3.71 -10.86 -13.23
CA ARG A 38 3.31 -9.81 -14.17
C ARG A 38 2.37 -8.79 -13.54
N ILE A 39 1.45 -9.20 -12.66
CA ILE A 39 0.54 -8.28 -11.96
C ILE A 39 1.27 -7.19 -11.19
N PHE A 40 2.39 -7.48 -10.51
CA PHE A 40 3.13 -6.46 -9.77
C PHE A 40 3.81 -5.47 -10.71
N ARG A 41 4.29 -5.94 -11.87
CA ARG A 41 4.78 -5.06 -12.94
C ARG A 41 3.69 -4.14 -13.47
N LEU A 42 2.47 -4.66 -13.65
CA LEU A 42 1.31 -3.85 -14.09
C LEU A 42 0.96 -2.78 -13.05
N LEU A 43 0.97 -3.11 -11.77
CA LEU A 43 0.70 -2.16 -10.68
C LEU A 43 1.75 -1.05 -10.60
N ARG A 44 3.01 -1.36 -10.96
CA ARG A 44 4.09 -0.38 -11.09
C ARG A 44 4.03 0.44 -12.40
N GLY A 45 3.03 0.19 -13.26
CA GLY A 45 2.81 0.93 -14.49
C GLY A 45 3.62 0.45 -15.70
N ASP A 46 4.11 -0.80 -15.68
CA ASP A 46 4.86 -1.38 -16.81
C ASP A 46 3.97 -1.53 -18.07
N ARG A 47 4.17 -0.61 -19.02
CA ARG A 47 3.43 -0.58 -20.28
C ARG A 47 3.77 -1.77 -21.19
N ALA A 48 4.97 -2.33 -21.11
CA ALA A 48 5.36 -3.48 -21.90
C ALA A 48 4.68 -4.75 -21.39
N ALA A 49 4.62 -4.92 -20.06
CA ALA A 49 3.87 -6.00 -19.42
C ALA A 49 2.37 -5.94 -19.79
N MET A 50 1.78 -4.73 -19.79
CA MET A 50 0.39 -4.51 -20.19
C MET A 50 0.15 -4.88 -21.66
N ALA A 51 1.01 -4.41 -22.56
CA ALA A 51 0.91 -4.72 -23.98
C ALA A 51 1.05 -6.23 -24.24
N SER A 52 1.96 -6.91 -23.53
CA SER A 52 2.16 -8.35 -23.63
C SER A 52 0.93 -9.13 -23.15
N LEU A 53 0.38 -8.79 -21.98
CA LEU A 53 -0.84 -9.41 -21.45
C LEU A 53 -2.01 -9.26 -22.42
N VAL A 54 -2.24 -8.06 -22.93
CA VAL A 54 -3.32 -7.78 -23.88
C VAL A 54 -3.14 -8.54 -25.18
N ALA A 55 -1.90 -8.68 -25.67
CA ALA A 55 -1.61 -9.50 -26.85
C ALA A 55 -1.96 -10.98 -26.61
N SER A 56 -1.59 -11.54 -25.44
CA SER A 56 -1.95 -12.91 -25.05
C SER A 56 -3.46 -13.12 -24.91
N LEU A 57 -4.20 -12.11 -24.43
CA LEU A 57 -5.65 -12.16 -24.25
C LEU A 57 -6.43 -11.98 -25.57
N ALA A 58 -5.97 -11.09 -26.45
CA ALA A 58 -6.62 -10.87 -27.74
C ALA A 58 -6.30 -11.95 -28.79
N GLY A 59 -5.20 -12.68 -28.63
CA GLY A 59 -4.73 -13.63 -29.64
C GLY A 59 -4.57 -12.96 -31.01
N ASP A 60 -5.14 -13.57 -32.04
CA ASP A 60 -5.12 -13.06 -33.43
C ASP A 60 -6.19 -11.98 -33.70
N GLY A 61 -7.10 -11.74 -32.76
CA GLY A 61 -8.19 -10.77 -32.88
C GLY A 61 -7.70 -9.34 -32.70
N ARG A 62 -7.38 -8.64 -33.80
CA ARG A 62 -6.93 -7.22 -33.75
C ARG A 62 -7.96 -6.28 -33.09
N ASP A 63 -9.24 -6.58 -33.22
CA ASP A 63 -10.33 -5.75 -32.66
C ASP A 63 -10.57 -6.03 -31.16
N GLU A 64 -10.01 -7.11 -30.60
CA GLU A 64 -10.17 -7.46 -29.18
C GLU A 64 -9.15 -6.77 -28.27
N ARG A 65 -8.03 -6.29 -28.83
CA ARG A 65 -6.96 -5.65 -28.06
C ARG A 65 -7.43 -4.41 -27.28
N PRO A 66 -8.15 -3.44 -27.88
CA PRO A 66 -8.61 -2.26 -27.14
C PRO A 66 -9.59 -2.61 -26.01
N ARG A 67 -10.43 -3.64 -26.22
CA ARG A 67 -11.37 -4.13 -25.22
C ARG A 67 -10.64 -4.73 -24.03
N TRP A 68 -9.68 -5.61 -24.25
CA TRP A 68 -8.88 -6.20 -23.18
C TRP A 68 -8.00 -5.19 -22.46
N GLN A 69 -7.43 -4.22 -23.19
CA GLN A 69 -6.69 -3.11 -22.60
C GLN A 69 -7.54 -2.34 -21.60
N LEU A 70 -8.79 -2.01 -21.96
CA LEU A 70 -9.71 -1.32 -21.05
C LEU A 70 -9.98 -2.15 -19.79
N HIS A 71 -10.35 -3.43 -19.95
CA HIS A 71 -10.66 -4.29 -18.81
C HIS A 71 -9.47 -4.51 -17.86
N MET A 72 -8.26 -4.69 -18.40
CA MET A 72 -7.05 -4.86 -17.57
C MET A 72 -6.65 -3.55 -16.88
N THR A 73 -6.85 -2.41 -17.55
CA THR A 73 -6.64 -1.09 -16.93
C THR A 73 -7.63 -0.88 -15.78
N SER A 74 -8.92 -1.17 -15.98
CA SER A 74 -9.92 -1.06 -14.92
C SER A 74 -9.67 -2.00 -13.74
N LEU A 75 -9.13 -3.20 -13.97
CA LEU A 75 -8.70 -4.10 -12.90
C LEU A 75 -7.56 -3.49 -12.08
N VAL A 76 -6.51 -3.00 -12.75
CA VAL A 76 -5.36 -2.34 -12.11
C VAL A 76 -5.81 -1.11 -11.31
N GLU A 77 -6.64 -0.26 -11.91
CA GLU A 77 -7.21 0.92 -11.25
C GLU A 77 -8.04 0.55 -10.02
N ALA A 78 -8.84 -0.53 -10.09
CA ALA A 78 -9.62 -0.99 -8.96
C ALA A 78 -8.74 -1.47 -7.80
N ILE A 79 -7.65 -2.19 -8.08
CA ILE A 79 -6.67 -2.64 -7.07
C ILE A 79 -5.97 -1.44 -6.44
N VAL A 80 -5.48 -0.50 -7.26
CA VAL A 80 -4.80 0.71 -6.77
C VAL A 80 -5.74 1.57 -5.92
N ALA A 81 -6.99 1.74 -6.35
CA ALA A 81 -7.99 2.49 -5.59
C ALA A 81 -8.31 1.84 -4.23
N ASP A 82 -8.28 0.51 -4.16
CA ASP A 82 -8.48 -0.23 -2.92
C ASP A 82 -7.27 -0.12 -1.98
N ALA A 83 -6.05 -0.23 -2.52
CA ALA A 83 -4.80 0.00 -1.80
C ALA A 83 -4.74 1.42 -1.20
N ILE A 84 -5.13 2.44 -1.96
CA ILE A 84 -5.24 3.84 -1.48
C ILE A 84 -6.26 3.92 -0.34
N GLN A 85 -7.42 3.28 -0.47
CA GLN A 85 -8.43 3.26 0.59
C GLN A 85 -7.92 2.59 1.87
N ALA A 86 -7.08 1.57 1.73
CA ALA A 86 -6.41 0.89 2.84
C ALA A 86 -5.18 1.65 3.38
N SER A 87 -4.85 2.82 2.83
CA SER A 87 -3.63 3.59 3.16
C SER A 87 -2.34 2.79 2.94
N ALA A 88 -2.34 1.84 2.00
CA ALA A 88 -1.15 1.08 1.61
C ALA A 88 -0.24 1.95 0.73
N LEU A 89 0.48 2.85 1.39
CA LEU A 89 1.36 3.84 0.78
C LEU A 89 2.81 3.61 1.20
N ASP A 90 3.69 4.13 0.36
CA ASP A 90 5.13 4.25 0.57
C ASP A 90 5.55 5.70 0.69
N PHE A 91 6.39 5.95 1.69
CA PHE A 91 6.78 7.27 2.10
C PHE A 91 8.31 7.42 1.96
N PRO A 92 8.79 8.54 1.44
CA PRO A 92 10.22 8.82 1.36
C PRO A 92 10.84 9.00 2.76
N ASP A 93 11.92 8.27 3.04
CA ASP A 93 12.65 8.31 4.32
C ASP A 93 13.37 9.65 4.55
N ASP A 94 13.71 10.36 3.48
CA ASP A 94 14.44 11.64 3.51
C ASP A 94 13.51 12.87 3.57
N HIS A 95 12.20 12.67 3.60
CA HIS A 95 11.23 13.76 3.62
C HIS A 95 11.07 14.36 5.02
N GLU A 96 11.05 15.70 5.11
CA GLU A 96 11.07 16.46 6.38
C GLU A 96 10.01 16.02 7.40
N PHE A 97 8.80 15.71 6.94
CA PHE A 97 7.72 15.17 7.78
C PHE A 97 7.78 13.64 7.91
N TRP A 98 7.61 12.91 6.80
CA TRP A 98 7.49 11.45 6.81
C TRP A 98 8.72 10.71 7.36
N GLY A 99 9.93 11.20 7.12
CA GLY A 99 11.17 10.60 7.64
C GLY A 99 11.28 10.60 9.17
N THR A 100 10.37 11.27 9.88
CA THR A 100 10.28 11.23 11.35
C THR A 100 9.53 10.00 11.86
N PHE A 101 8.76 9.33 11.01
CA PHE A 101 7.86 8.25 11.38
C PHE A 101 8.28 6.94 10.71
N SER A 102 8.01 5.82 11.37
CA SER A 102 8.06 4.53 10.70
C SER A 102 6.98 4.43 9.62
N ARG A 103 7.12 3.46 8.72
CA ARG A 103 6.15 3.21 7.65
C ARG A 103 4.75 2.92 8.19
N SER A 104 4.62 2.07 9.21
CA SER A 104 3.34 1.77 9.87
C SER A 104 2.70 3.02 10.46
N GLN A 105 3.46 3.83 11.21
CA GLN A 105 2.98 5.11 11.75
C GLN A 105 2.54 6.08 10.65
N SER A 106 3.25 6.14 9.53
CA SER A 106 2.88 6.99 8.39
C SER A 106 1.54 6.55 7.78
N ARG A 107 1.31 5.24 7.64
CA ARG A 107 0.02 4.69 7.19
C ARG A 107 -1.11 5.02 8.19
N ASP A 108 -0.85 4.91 9.50
CA ASP A 108 -1.82 5.28 10.54
C ASP A 108 -2.20 6.77 10.49
N ILE A 109 -1.22 7.65 10.27
CA ILE A 109 -1.45 9.09 10.08
C ILE A 109 -2.33 9.35 8.86
N VAL A 110 -2.06 8.69 7.73
CA VAL A 110 -2.87 8.85 6.51
C VAL A 110 -4.30 8.33 6.73
N GLN A 111 -4.46 7.20 7.43
CA GLN A 111 -5.77 6.68 7.78
C GLN A 111 -6.55 7.65 8.67
N ALA A 112 -5.90 8.27 9.65
CA ALA A 112 -6.48 9.31 10.49
C ALA A 112 -6.86 10.57 9.68
N LEU A 113 -6.01 11.04 8.77
CA LEU A 113 -6.30 12.16 7.86
C LEU A 113 -7.51 11.86 6.97
N SER A 114 -7.59 10.64 6.43
CA SER A 114 -8.72 10.18 5.61
C SER A 114 -10.03 10.20 6.39
N SER A 115 -10.00 9.80 7.67
CA SER A 115 -11.16 9.86 8.59
C SER A 115 -11.64 11.30 8.85
N LEU A 116 -10.73 12.28 8.78
CA LEU A 116 -11.01 13.71 8.88
C LEU A 116 -11.45 14.33 7.54
N GLY A 117 -11.44 13.55 6.45
CA GLY A 117 -11.82 13.96 5.11
C GLY A 117 -10.69 14.51 4.25
N PHE A 118 -9.43 14.37 4.67
CA PHE A 118 -8.24 14.74 3.90
C PHE A 118 -7.63 13.48 3.29
N ARG A 119 -7.81 13.29 1.98
CA ARG A 119 -7.47 12.02 1.31
C ARG A 119 -6.35 12.22 0.30
N PHE A 120 -5.54 11.20 0.15
CA PHE A 120 -4.61 11.06 -0.95
C PHE A 120 -5.37 10.84 -2.27
N ASP A 121 -4.94 11.47 -3.37
CA ASP A 121 -5.57 11.38 -4.68
C ASP A 121 -5.08 10.19 -5.55
N GLY A 122 -4.01 9.51 -5.14
CA GLY A 122 -3.36 8.46 -5.92
C GLY A 122 -2.30 8.95 -6.93
N LEU A 123 -2.15 10.25 -7.11
CA LEU A 123 -1.31 10.90 -8.13
C LEU A 123 -0.30 11.90 -7.54
N ARG A 124 -0.03 11.81 -6.23
CA ARG A 124 0.93 12.63 -5.45
C ARG A 124 0.36 13.91 -4.83
N GLY A 125 -0.96 13.98 -4.67
CA GLY A 125 -1.65 15.15 -4.16
C GLY A 125 -2.80 14.84 -3.23
N TRP A 126 -3.54 15.89 -2.91
CA TRP A 126 -4.76 15.80 -2.12
C TRP A 126 -5.97 15.68 -3.03
N ALA A 127 -6.86 14.75 -2.69
CA ALA A 127 -8.15 14.66 -3.33
C ALA A 127 -8.93 15.96 -3.11
N ASP A 128 -9.66 16.39 -4.13
CA ASP A 128 -10.49 17.60 -4.11
C ASP A 128 -9.69 18.89 -3.80
N GLU A 129 -8.37 18.88 -4.02
CA GLU A 129 -7.42 19.96 -3.67
C GLU A 129 -7.51 20.40 -2.20
N ARG A 130 -8.01 19.52 -1.33
CA ARG A 130 -8.27 19.80 0.08
C ARG A 130 -7.14 19.27 0.95
N TYR A 131 -6.31 20.19 1.45
CA TYR A 131 -5.22 19.89 2.35
C TYR A 131 -5.53 20.31 3.80
N PRO A 132 -4.99 19.61 4.82
CA PRO A 132 -5.23 19.90 6.23
C PRO A 132 -4.55 21.18 6.70
N SER A 133 -5.06 21.79 7.76
CA SER A 133 -4.31 22.77 8.54
C SER A 133 -3.36 22.07 9.54
N GLN A 134 -2.44 22.82 10.14
CA GLN A 134 -1.60 22.29 11.23
C GLN A 134 -2.42 21.70 12.38
N ARG A 135 -3.58 22.29 12.70
CA ARG A 135 -4.50 21.78 13.73
C ARG A 135 -5.07 20.43 13.33
N ASP A 136 -5.47 20.27 12.07
CA ASP A 136 -6.02 19.01 11.56
C ASP A 136 -4.95 17.92 11.55
N LEU A 137 -3.72 18.25 11.16
CA LEU A 137 -2.58 17.33 11.24
C LEU A 137 -2.28 16.91 12.68
N SER A 138 -2.34 17.84 13.63
CA SER A 138 -2.18 17.53 15.06
C SER A 138 -3.26 16.61 15.58
N LEU A 139 -4.51 16.76 15.11
CA LEU A 139 -5.60 15.86 15.46
C LEU A 139 -5.38 14.47 14.86
N ALA A 140 -4.95 14.41 13.59
CA ALA A 140 -4.65 13.14 12.92
C ALA A 140 -3.53 12.36 13.62
N LEU A 141 -2.44 13.04 14.03
CA LEU A 141 -1.38 12.45 14.84
C LEU A 141 -1.91 11.86 16.15
N GLY A 142 -2.79 12.60 16.85
CA GLY A 142 -3.44 12.10 18.06
C GLY A 142 -4.32 10.87 17.81
N TYR A 143 -5.06 10.82 16.70
CA TYR A 143 -5.83 9.63 16.30
C TYR A 143 -4.96 8.44 15.90
N ALA A 144 -3.77 8.69 15.35
CA ALA A 144 -2.75 7.67 15.10
C ALA A 144 -2.01 7.23 16.38
N GLY A 145 -2.40 7.71 17.57
CA GLY A 145 -1.75 7.36 18.84
C GLY A 145 -0.38 8.01 19.06
N LEU A 146 -0.04 9.02 18.25
CA LEU A 146 1.22 9.74 18.31
C LEU A 146 1.05 11.05 19.10
N ASP A 147 2.06 11.40 19.89
CA ASP A 147 2.07 12.66 20.65
C ASP A 147 2.55 13.82 19.76
N PRO A 148 1.67 14.78 19.41
CA PRO A 148 2.04 15.93 18.57
C PRO A 148 3.11 16.80 19.20
N MET A 149 3.26 16.79 20.53
CA MET A 149 4.28 17.59 21.24
C MET A 149 5.71 17.10 20.96
N ARG A 150 5.88 15.88 20.45
CA ARG A 150 7.20 15.35 20.06
C ARG A 150 7.72 15.96 18.76
N MET A 151 6.86 16.59 17.96
CA MET A 151 7.29 17.24 16.73
C MET A 151 7.97 18.58 17.02
N ARG A 152 9.25 18.66 16.67
CA ARG A 152 10.06 19.88 16.82
C ARG A 152 9.80 20.89 15.70
N HIS A 153 9.55 20.39 14.49
CA HIS A 153 9.30 21.21 13.32
C HIS A 153 7.99 20.77 12.68
N TRP A 154 7.04 21.69 12.63
CA TRP A 154 5.78 21.46 11.93
C TRP A 154 5.95 21.81 10.45
N PRO A 155 5.33 21.04 9.54
CA PRO A 155 5.30 21.37 8.12
C PRO A 155 4.76 22.79 7.91
N THR A 156 5.35 23.53 6.98
CA THR A 156 4.79 24.80 6.52
C THR A 156 3.51 24.56 5.70
N GLU A 157 2.72 25.59 5.43
CA GLU A 157 1.53 25.43 4.56
C GLU A 157 1.91 24.93 3.15
N ALA A 158 3.04 25.39 2.60
CA ALA A 158 3.56 24.91 1.32
C ALA A 158 3.93 23.43 1.39
N THR A 159 4.67 23.03 2.43
CA THR A 159 5.00 21.62 2.69
C THR A 159 3.75 20.78 2.89
N MET A 160 2.70 21.35 3.49
CA MET A 160 1.44 20.64 3.74
C MET A 160 0.65 20.37 2.47
N ARG A 161 0.64 21.34 1.55
CA ARG A 161 0.07 21.16 0.22
C ARG A 161 0.80 20.06 -0.55
N ASP A 162 2.11 20.03 -0.45
CA ASP A 162 2.98 19.09 -1.17
C ASP A 162 3.29 17.81 -0.37
N LEU A 163 2.58 17.55 0.73
CA LEU A 163 2.89 16.45 1.66
C LEU A 163 2.96 15.08 0.98
N PHE A 164 2.14 14.86 -0.05
CA PHE A 164 2.06 13.60 -0.78
C PHE A 164 2.87 13.59 -2.08
N ARG A 165 3.65 14.65 -2.38
CA ARG A 165 4.33 14.84 -3.66
C ARG A 165 5.23 13.67 -4.07
N ASP A 166 5.90 13.09 -3.09
CA ASP A 166 6.85 12.01 -3.26
C ASP A 166 6.34 10.67 -2.70
N VAL A 167 5.07 10.62 -2.29
CA VAL A 167 4.41 9.41 -1.79
C VAL A 167 3.91 8.56 -2.96
N THR A 168 4.14 7.25 -2.86
CA THR A 168 3.72 6.26 -3.87
C THR A 168 2.75 5.25 -3.27
N VAL A 169 1.99 4.55 -4.12
CA VAL A 169 1.07 3.49 -3.68
C VAL A 169 1.81 2.15 -3.68
N ALA A 170 1.82 1.47 -2.55
CA ALA A 170 2.39 0.13 -2.38
C ALA A 170 1.37 -0.95 -2.78
N ALA A 171 0.80 -0.85 -3.99
CA ALA A 171 -0.33 -1.68 -4.42
C ALA A 171 0.06 -3.16 -4.61
N ASP A 172 1.30 -3.41 -4.99
CA ASP A 172 1.89 -4.75 -5.13
C ASP A 172 2.02 -5.44 -3.77
N GLU A 173 2.60 -4.76 -2.78
CA GLU A 173 2.67 -5.25 -1.41
C GLU A 173 1.27 -5.50 -0.81
N TYR A 174 0.36 -4.55 -0.99
CA TYR A 174 -1.01 -4.67 -0.55
C TYR A 174 -1.70 -5.91 -1.14
N LEU A 175 -1.56 -6.11 -2.45
CA LEU A 175 -2.13 -7.25 -3.15
C LEU A 175 -1.52 -8.57 -2.67
N ALA A 176 -0.19 -8.61 -2.47
CA ALA A 176 0.50 -9.80 -1.98
C ALA A 176 0.01 -10.21 -0.58
N GLY A 177 -0.23 -9.25 0.31
CA GLY A 177 -0.70 -9.48 1.67
C GLY A 177 -2.15 -9.98 1.77
N ILE A 178 -3.02 -9.63 0.82
CA ILE A 178 -4.47 -9.91 0.91
C ILE A 178 -4.93 -10.98 -0.09
N ALA A 179 -4.36 -11.00 -1.28
CA ALA A 179 -4.78 -11.86 -2.37
C ALA A 179 -3.57 -12.39 -3.16
N GLY A 180 -2.55 -12.89 -2.47
CA GLY A 180 -1.31 -13.38 -3.08
C GLY A 180 -1.53 -14.48 -4.13
N ASP A 181 -2.51 -15.36 -3.93
CA ASP A 181 -2.86 -16.42 -4.87
C ASP A 181 -3.75 -15.94 -6.03
N LEU A 182 -4.25 -14.70 -5.99
CA LEU A 182 -5.17 -14.12 -6.97
C LEU A 182 -6.38 -15.02 -7.26
N THR A 183 -6.91 -15.73 -6.25
CA THR A 183 -8.12 -16.52 -6.46
C THR A 183 -9.31 -15.59 -6.72
N LEU A 184 -10.33 -16.07 -7.45
CA LEU A 184 -11.51 -15.26 -7.71
C LEU A 184 -12.19 -14.79 -6.41
N ALA A 185 -12.22 -15.67 -5.40
CA ALA A 185 -12.82 -15.37 -4.11
C ALA A 185 -12.06 -14.25 -3.38
N GLU A 186 -10.72 -14.31 -3.33
CA GLU A 186 -9.89 -13.28 -2.70
C GLU A 186 -10.04 -11.94 -3.42
N MET A 187 -9.96 -11.93 -4.76
CA MET A 187 -10.07 -10.69 -5.54
C MET A 187 -11.44 -10.02 -5.39
N VAL A 188 -12.53 -10.79 -5.40
CA VAL A 188 -13.88 -10.27 -5.19
C VAL A 188 -14.07 -9.79 -3.75
N ALA A 189 -13.54 -10.52 -2.77
CA ALA A 189 -13.60 -10.12 -1.36
C ALA A 189 -12.82 -8.81 -1.10
N MET A 190 -11.61 -8.70 -1.65
CA MET A 190 -10.77 -7.50 -1.56
C MET A 190 -11.47 -6.29 -2.20
N LEU A 191 -11.86 -6.41 -3.48
CA LEU A 191 -12.41 -5.27 -4.23
C LEU A 191 -13.84 -4.88 -3.81
N GLY A 192 -14.58 -5.78 -3.16
CA GLY A 192 -15.95 -5.54 -2.71
C GLY A 192 -16.83 -4.99 -3.84
N ARG A 193 -17.44 -3.80 -3.62
CA ARG A 193 -18.31 -3.16 -4.63
C ARG A 193 -17.60 -2.78 -5.94
N ARG A 194 -16.28 -2.61 -5.93
CA ARG A 194 -15.52 -2.33 -7.16
C ARG A 194 -15.48 -3.54 -8.09
N ALA A 195 -15.68 -4.75 -7.56
CA ALA A 195 -15.73 -5.97 -8.36
C ALA A 195 -16.94 -6.00 -9.31
N ASP A 196 -18.04 -5.32 -8.99
CA ASP A 196 -19.28 -5.35 -9.80
C ASP A 196 -19.05 -4.83 -11.23
N GLY A 197 -18.15 -3.85 -11.40
CA GLY A 197 -17.79 -3.27 -12.70
C GLY A 197 -16.86 -4.13 -13.56
N LEU A 198 -16.35 -5.25 -13.02
CA LEU A 198 -15.31 -6.07 -13.63
C LEU A 198 -15.85 -7.44 -14.11
N ALA A 199 -17.15 -7.54 -14.38
CA ALA A 199 -17.81 -8.79 -14.78
C ALA A 199 -17.10 -9.52 -15.94
N GLU A 200 -16.62 -8.81 -16.97
CA GLU A 200 -15.89 -9.43 -18.08
C GLU A 200 -14.54 -10.04 -17.63
N VAL A 201 -13.85 -9.39 -16.69
CA VAL A 201 -12.61 -9.91 -16.10
C VAL A 201 -12.91 -11.20 -15.34
N TRP A 202 -13.98 -11.22 -14.55
CA TRP A 202 -14.35 -12.38 -13.74
C TRP A 202 -14.80 -13.57 -14.59
N ASN A 203 -15.59 -13.32 -15.64
CA ASN A 203 -16.03 -14.36 -16.57
C ASN A 203 -14.85 -15.06 -17.26
N ASN A 204 -13.73 -14.35 -17.43
CA ASN A 204 -12.53 -14.87 -18.08
C ASN A 204 -11.39 -15.12 -17.09
N TRP A 205 -11.66 -15.11 -15.77
CA TRP A 205 -10.61 -15.15 -14.74
C TRP A 205 -9.72 -16.39 -14.84
N GLY A 206 -10.29 -17.54 -15.19
CA GLY A 206 -9.53 -18.77 -15.39
C GLY A 206 -8.46 -18.68 -16.48
N ARG A 207 -8.64 -17.80 -17.47
CA ARG A 207 -7.65 -17.49 -18.52
C ARG A 207 -6.69 -16.37 -18.11
N ILE A 208 -7.19 -15.37 -17.39
CA ILE A 208 -6.43 -14.17 -17.00
C ILE A 208 -5.45 -14.48 -15.87
N ARG A 209 -5.89 -15.17 -14.81
CA ARG A 209 -5.08 -15.44 -13.61
C ARG A 209 -3.72 -16.08 -13.93
N PRO A 210 -3.63 -17.16 -14.74
CA PRO A 210 -2.33 -17.74 -15.07
C PRO A 210 -1.39 -16.75 -15.78
N LEU A 211 -1.92 -15.85 -16.60
CA LEU A 211 -1.12 -14.84 -17.31
C LEU A 211 -0.66 -13.68 -16.41
N LEU A 212 -1.35 -13.46 -15.28
CA LEU A 212 -0.98 -12.47 -14.27
C LEU A 212 0.08 -12.99 -13.30
N LEU A 213 0.04 -14.30 -13.01
CA LEU A 213 1.03 -15.00 -12.18
C LEU A 213 2.29 -15.39 -12.95
N ASP A 214 2.27 -15.30 -14.28
CA ASP A 214 3.43 -15.56 -15.13
C ASP A 214 4.57 -14.56 -14.86
N GLU A 215 5.80 -15.07 -14.79
CA GLU A 215 7.02 -14.33 -14.41
C GLU A 215 7.80 -13.76 -15.60
N ALA A 216 7.27 -13.92 -16.83
CA ALA A 216 7.97 -13.57 -18.09
C ALA A 216 8.44 -12.10 -18.22
#